data_AF-A0A951PAP3-F1
#
_entry.id   AF-A0A951PAP3-F1
#
_cell.length_a   1.000
_cell.length_b   1.000
_cell.length_c   1.000
_cell.angle_alpha   90.00
_cell.angle_beta   90.00
_cell.angle_gamma   90.00
#
_symmetry.space_group_name_H-M   'P 1'
#
loop_
_entity.id
_entity.type
_entity.pdbx_description
1 polymer ?
#
loop_
_entity_poly.entity_id
_entity_poly.type
_entity_poly.pdbx_seq_one_letter_code
_entity_poly.pdbx_strand_id
1 'polypeptide(L)' 'MFLTTRIRQETVSEWIGWIVENPDIKISGSHRVAVSRKIRALALRELADRIEAGNLDQEKNFTVYQSIAASEDEI' A
#
# COMPACT_ATOMS: atom_id res chain seq x y z
N MET A 1 -6.02 -10.92 8.50
CA MET A 1 -4.77 -10.37 7.92
C MET A 1 -5.12 -9.11 7.14
N PHE A 2 -4.47 -7.99 7.46
CA PHE A 2 -4.65 -6.73 6.74
C PHE A 2 -3.29 -6.30 6.20
N LEU A 3 -3.26 -5.89 4.94
CA LEU A 3 -2.13 -5.16 4.36
C LEU A 3 -2.61 -3.74 4.10
N THR A 4 -2.00 -2.79 4.79
CA THR A 4 -2.37 -1.38 4.69
C THR A 4 -1.55 -0.74 3.59
N THR A 5 -2.18 -0.32 2.50
CA THR A 5 -1.48 0.41 1.44
C THR A 5 -1.56 1.91 1.70
N ARG A 6 -0.44 2.63 1.62
CA ARG A 6 -0.39 4.09 1.61
C ARG A 6 0.10 4.60 0.27
N ILE A 7 -0.35 5.80 -0.08
CA ILE A 7 0.10 6.53 -1.27
C ILE A 7 0.32 7.99 -0.88
N ARG A 8 1.48 8.54 -1.24
CA ARG A 8 1.85 9.94 -1.01
C ARG A 8 2.40 10.53 -2.31
N GLN A 9 2.16 11.81 -2.52
CA GLN A 9 2.85 12.57 -3.56
C GLN A 9 4.23 12.97 -3.02
N GLU A 10 5.31 12.56 -3.67
CA GLU A 10 6.68 12.90 -3.25
C GLU A 10 7.20 14.16 -3.95
N THR A 11 6.83 14.34 -5.22
CA THR A 11 7.11 15.56 -5.98
C THR A 11 5.91 15.95 -6.85
N VAL A 12 5.99 17.10 -7.53
CA VAL A 12 4.93 17.57 -8.45
C VAL A 12 4.56 16.51 -9.49
N SER A 13 5.53 15.70 -9.92
CA SER A 13 5.37 14.68 -10.97
C SER A 13 5.49 13.24 -10.46
N GLU A 14 5.61 13.02 -9.15
CA GLU A 14 5.89 11.69 -8.61
C GLU A 14 4.97 11.31 -7.45
N TRP A 15 4.35 10.15 -7.60
CA TRP A 15 3.58 9.47 -6.57
C TRP A 15 4.34 8.22 -6.12
N ILE A 16 4.29 7.96 -4.81
CA ILE A 16 4.88 6.77 -4.20
C ILE A 16 3.83 6.04 -3.38
N GLY A 17 3.75 4.73 -3.57
CA GLY A 17 2.92 3.83 -2.78
C GLY A 17 3.75 2.75 -2.09
N TRP A 18 3.34 2.35 -0.89
CA TRP A 18 4.00 1.28 -0.11
C TRP A 18 2.98 0.55 0.77
N ILE A 19 3.38 -0.64 1.22
CA ILE A 19 2.65 -1.44 2.21
C ILE A 19 3.21 -1.06 3.58
N VAL A 20 2.36 -0.70 4.55
CA VAL A 20 2.82 -0.25 5.88
C VAL A 20 3.57 -1.36 6.60
N GLU A 21 3.13 -2.60 6.42
CA GLU A 21 3.72 -3.80 6.99
C GLU A 21 5.01 -4.24 6.27
N ASN A 22 5.33 -3.64 5.12
CA ASN A 22 6.57 -3.86 4.36
C ASN A 22 7.00 -2.55 3.66
N PRO A 23 7.52 -1.57 4.43
CA PRO A 23 7.78 -0.22 3.93
C PRO A 23 9.02 -0.12 3.03
N ASP A 24 9.84 -1.16 2.99
CA ASP A 24 11.05 -1.22 2.17
C ASP A 24 10.71 -1.35 0.68
N ILE A 25 9.54 -1.92 0.36
CA ILE A 25 9.06 -2.04 -1.02
C ILE A 25 8.18 -0.84 -1.37
N LYS A 26 8.74 0.05 -2.18
CA LYS A 26 8.07 1.25 -2.70
C LYS A 26 7.81 1.13 -4.19
N ILE A 27 6.65 1.61 -4.62
CA ILE A 27 6.28 1.71 -6.03
C ILE A 27 6.12 3.18 -6.37
N SER A 28 6.90 3.66 -7.33
CA SER A 28 6.76 5.01 -7.87
C SER A 28 6.02 5.05 -9.21
N GLY A 29 5.52 6.24 -9.55
CA GLY A 29 4.95 6.51 -10.86
C GLY A 29 4.44 7.94 -10.99
N SER A 30 4.25 8.38 -12.24
CA SER A 30 3.79 9.74 -12.56
C SER A 30 2.30 9.98 -12.33
N HIS A 31 1.51 8.92 -12.13
CA HIS A 31 0.06 9.01 -11.94
C HIS A 31 -0.37 8.26 -10.69
N ARG A 32 -1.10 8.96 -9.81
CA ARG A 32 -1.70 8.37 -8.59
C ARG A 32 -2.46 7.08 -8.86
N VAL A 33 -3.27 7.04 -9.92
CA VAL A 33 -4.09 5.86 -10.27
C VAL A 33 -3.21 4.67 -10.66
N ALA A 34 -2.13 4.91 -11.40
CA ALA A 34 -1.19 3.85 -11.77
C ALA A 34 -0.47 3.29 -10.54
N VAL A 35 0.01 4.16 -9.65
CA VAL A 35 0.64 3.75 -8.38
C VAL A 35 -0.35 2.99 -7.50
N SER A 36 -1.60 3.44 -7.44
CA SER A 36 -2.67 2.76 -6.69
C SER A 36 -2.95 1.34 -7.19
N ARG A 37 -3.04 1.14 -8.51
CA ARG A 37 -3.22 -0.21 -9.09
C ARG A 37 -2.03 -1.11 -8.80
N LYS A 38 -0.82 -0.59 -8.97
CA LYS A 38 0.42 -1.35 -8.72
C LYS A 38 0.57 -1.74 -7.25
N ILE A 39 0.29 -0.85 -6.29
CA ILE A 39 0.44 -1.18 -4.86
C ILE A 39 -0.61 -2.19 -4.39
N ARG A 40 -1.82 -2.16 -4.95
CA ARG A 40 -2.85 -3.20 -4.71
C ARG A 40 -2.41 -4.55 -5.25
N ALA A 41 -1.83 -4.60 -6.45
CA ALA A 41 -1.30 -5.84 -7.01
C ALA A 41 -0.16 -6.40 -6.16
N LEU A 42 0.74 -5.55 -5.66
CA LEU A 42 1.80 -5.95 -4.74
C LEU A 42 1.22 -6.51 -3.43
N ALA A 43 0.23 -5.84 -2.84
CA ALA A 43 -0.41 -6.31 -1.61
C ALA A 43 -1.08 -7.68 -1.79
N LEU A 44 -1.73 -7.94 -2.93
CA LEU A 44 -2.29 -9.25 -3.23
C LEU A 44 -1.21 -10.32 -3.38
N ARG A 45 -0.07 -10.00 -4.00
CA ARG A 45 1.06 -10.93 -4.11
C ARG A 45 1.67 -11.25 -2.75
N GLU A 46 1.96 -10.23 -1.94
CA GLU A 46 2.47 -10.39 -0.58
C GLU A 46 1.52 -11.25 0.28
N LEU A 47 0.21 -11.08 0.09
CA LEU A 47 -0.79 -11.93 0.71
C LEU A 47 -0.67 -13.39 0.25
N ALA A 48 -0.58 -13.65 -1.06
CA ALA A 48 -0.39 -14.99 -1.59
C ALA A 48 0.88 -15.65 -1.03
N ASP A 49 2.00 -14.93 -1.02
CA ASP A 49 3.29 -15.43 -0.51
C ASP A 49 3.20 -15.83 0.97
N ARG A 50 2.48 -15.05 1.80
CA ARG A 50 2.29 -15.38 3.23
C ARG A 50 1.36 -16.57 3.45
N ILE A 51 0.33 -16.72 2.61
CA ILE A 51 -0.55 -17.90 2.62
C ILE A 51 0.27 -19.15 2.29
N GLU A 52 1.08 -19.10 1.22
CA GLU A 52 1.94 -20.21 0.80
C GLU A 52 2.96 -20.59 1.86
N ALA A 53 3.49 -19.62 2.60
CA ALA A 53 4.42 -19.84 3.71
C ALA A 53 3.76 -20.41 4.98
N GLY A 54 2.43 -20.57 5.02
CA GLY A 54 1.70 -21.02 6.21
C GLY A 54 1.64 -19.97 7.34
N ASN A 55 2.00 -18.71 7.06
CA ASN A 55 1.96 -17.61 8.01
C ASN A 55 0.54 -17.03 8.14
N LEU A 56 -0.40 -17.88 8.56
CA LEU A 56 -1.85 -17.62 8.60
C LEU A 56 -2.36 -17.23 10.01
N ASP A 57 -1.50 -16.71 10.87
CA ASP A 57 -1.90 -16.28 12.20
C ASP A 57 -2.83 -15.06 12.11
N GLN A 58 -4.13 -15.30 12.32
CA GLN A 58 -5.25 -14.35 12.43
C GLN A 58 -6.01 -13.99 11.14
N GLU A 59 -6.86 -14.93 10.75
CA GLU A 59 -7.82 -14.89 9.64
C GLU A 59 -9.15 -14.17 9.98
N LYS A 60 -9.16 -13.10 10.80
CA LYS A 60 -10.46 -12.58 11.30
C LYS A 60 -11.04 -11.30 10.73
N ASN A 61 -10.30 -10.45 10.02
CA ASN A 61 -10.92 -9.27 9.42
C ASN A 61 -10.12 -8.83 8.19
N PHE A 62 -10.83 -8.53 7.10
CA PHE A 62 -10.28 -8.04 5.83
C PHE A 62 -10.97 -6.72 5.51
N THR A 63 -10.23 -5.62 5.60
CA THR A 63 -10.71 -4.26 5.32
C THR A 63 -9.55 -3.48 4.72
N VAL A 64 -9.65 -3.13 3.45
CA VAL A 64 -8.68 -2.26 2.76
C VAL A 64 -8.97 -0.82 3.19
N TYR A 65 -8.27 -0.33 4.21
CA TYR A 65 -8.35 1.08 4.59
C TYR A 65 -7.53 1.94 3.63
N GLN A 66 -8.20 2.85 2.95
CA GLN A 66 -7.57 3.88 2.13
C GLN A 66 -7.39 5.13 2.99
N SER A 67 -6.25 5.30 3.66
CA SER A 67 -5.92 6.58 4.27
C SER A 67 -5.28 7.50 3.23
N ILE A 68 -5.95 8.60 2.94
CA ILE A 68 -5.36 9.74 2.25
C ILE A 68 -4.59 10.49 3.34
N ALA A 69 -3.26 10.58 3.23
CA ALA A 69 -2.54 11.57 4.01
C ALA A 69 -2.98 12.93 3.46
N ALA A 70 -3.91 13.58 4.16
CA ALA A 70 -4.12 15.01 3.98
C ALA A 70 -2.79 15.67 4.30
N SER A 71 -2.26 16.40 3.33
CA SER A 71 -1.16 17.33 3.52
C SER A 71 -1.53 18.27 4.66
N GLU A 72 -0.83 18.15 5.79
CA GLU A 72 -0.77 19.18 6.82
C GLU A 72 0.00 20.37 6.23
N ASP A 73 -0.71 21.20 5.47
CA ASP A 73 -0.37 22.61 5.28
C ASP A 73 -1.64 23.39 5.65
N GLU A 74 -1.89 23.50 6.95
CA GLU A 74 -2.72 24.58 7.51
C GLU A 74 -1.90 25.88 7.42
N ILE A 75 -2.35 26.81 6.57
CA ILE A 75 -2.15 28.25 6.73
C ILE A 75 -3.52 28.92 6.58
#